data_AF-R0D342-F1
#
_entry.id   AF-R0D342-F1
#
_cell.length_a   1.000
_cell.length_b   1.000
_cell.length_c   1.000
_cell.angle_alpha   90.00
_cell.angle_beta   90.00
_cell.angle_gamma   90.00
#
_symmetry.space_group_name_H-M   'P 1'
#
loop_
_entity.id
_entity.type
_entity.pdbx_description
1 polymer ?
#
loop_
_entity_poly.entity_id
_entity_poly.type
_entity_poly.pdbx_seq_one_letter_code
_entity_poly.pdbx_strand_id
1 'polypeptide(L)'
;MMKEITVGELKKMTDKEGLILQGCGGDLKEWEDGVNELLTESGILLEGDTFKNVYVFENEGLTNLLFDMDDVKLDVGKLAMWRINTHQQFGGTWLSDYLANKFEMGEELKSSMEPEL
;
A
#
# COMPACT_ATOMS: atom_id res chain seq x y z
N MET A 1 9.06 -7.68 -10.32
CA MET A 1 10.34 -7.28 -9.69
C MET A 1 10.02 -6.08 -8.84
N MET A 2 10.33 -6.16 -7.55
CA MET A 2 10.06 -5.05 -6.64
C MET A 2 10.98 -3.87 -6.93
N LYS A 3 10.42 -2.66 -6.88
CA LYS A 3 11.16 -1.42 -7.07
C LYS A 3 11.21 -0.62 -5.78
N GLU A 4 12.40 -0.33 -5.29
CA GLU A 4 12.58 0.60 -4.17
C GLU A 4 12.27 2.04 -4.62
N ILE A 5 11.47 2.74 -3.82
CA ILE A 5 11.14 4.15 -4.02
C ILE A 5 11.30 4.92 -2.71
N THR A 6 11.54 6.21 -2.83
CA THR A 6 11.54 7.14 -1.70
C THR A 6 10.11 7.57 -1.35
N VAL A 7 9.90 8.03 -0.11
CA VAL A 7 8.63 8.68 0.29
C VAL A 7 8.29 9.88 -0.60
N GLY A 8 9.31 10.62 -1.07
CA GLY A 8 9.11 11.74 -1.99
C GLY A 8 8.63 11.33 -3.39
N GLU A 9 8.96 10.12 -3.84
CA GLU A 9 8.40 9.53 -5.06
C GLU A 9 6.99 8.98 -4.81
N LEU A 10 6.76 8.33 -3.66
CA LEU A 10 5.42 7.85 -3.27
C LEU A 10 4.40 9.00 -3.22
N LYS A 11 4.76 10.15 -2.63
CA LYS A 11 3.92 11.36 -2.57
C LYS A 11 3.48 11.90 -3.93
N LYS A 12 4.17 11.53 -5.02
CA LYS A 12 3.84 11.95 -6.39
C LYS A 12 2.89 11.00 -7.11
N MET A 13 2.57 9.84 -6.53
CA MET A 13 1.67 8.83 -7.11
C MET A 13 0.20 9.17 -6.81
N THR A 14 -0.22 10.41 -7.08
CA THR A 14 -1.57 10.90 -6.77
C THR A 14 -2.62 10.51 -7.83
N ASP A 15 -2.17 10.04 -8.99
CA ASP A 15 -2.98 9.56 -10.10
C ASP A 15 -3.15 8.03 -10.12
N LYS A 16 -2.60 7.35 -9.10
CA LYS A 16 -2.60 5.89 -8.95
C LYS A 16 -3.40 5.46 -7.72
N GLU A 17 -3.74 4.18 -7.67
CA GLU A 17 -4.28 3.53 -6.48
C GLU A 17 -3.60 2.18 -6.25
N GLY A 18 -3.54 1.76 -5.00
CA GLY A 18 -2.94 0.48 -4.65
C GLY A 18 -3.15 0.09 -3.21
N LEU A 19 -2.84 -1.17 -2.92
CA LEU A 19 -2.86 -1.70 -1.56
C LEU A 19 -1.47 -1.51 -0.93
N ILE A 20 -1.39 -0.75 0.15
CA ILE A 20 -0.18 -0.66 0.97
C ILE A 20 -0.31 -1.64 2.14
N LEU A 21 0.71 -2.49 2.32
CA LEU A 21 0.94 -3.26 3.53
C LEU A 21 2.12 -2.66 4.30
N GLN A 22 2.01 -2.59 5.62
CA GLN A 22 2.96 -1.89 6.48
C GLN A 22 3.70 -2.86 7.40
N GLY A 23 4.98 -2.58 7.66
CA GLY A 23 5.80 -3.40 8.55
C GLY A 23 6.17 -4.77 7.96
N CYS A 24 6.38 -4.84 6.65
CA CYS A 24 6.82 -6.04 5.93
C CYS A 24 8.28 -6.36 6.26
N GLY A 25 8.49 -7.06 7.38
CA GLY A 25 9.80 -7.60 7.76
C GLY A 25 10.12 -8.93 7.06
N GLY A 26 11.36 -9.39 7.20
CA GLY A 26 11.82 -10.64 6.59
C GLY A 26 12.10 -10.49 5.09
N ASP A 27 11.91 -11.58 4.34
CA ASP A 27 12.09 -11.58 2.89
C ASP A 27 10.87 -10.96 2.20
N LEU A 28 11.08 -9.86 1.48
CA LEU A 28 10.03 -9.15 0.77
C LEU A 28 9.46 -9.96 -0.39
N LYS A 29 10.22 -10.92 -0.93
CA LYS A 29 9.72 -11.76 -2.02
C LYS A 29 8.68 -12.76 -1.52
N GLU A 30 8.85 -13.27 -0.30
CA GLU A 30 7.83 -14.11 0.36
C GLU A 30 6.53 -13.32 0.58
N TRP A 31 6.62 -12.02 0.87
CA TRP A 31 5.44 -11.15 0.94
C TRP A 31 4.77 -10.98 -0.43
N GLU A 32 5.52 -10.64 -1.48
CA GLU A 32 4.99 -10.48 -2.84
C GLU A 32 4.27 -11.76 -3.31
N ASP A 33 4.92 -12.92 -3.13
CA ASP A 33 4.39 -14.20 -3.58
C ASP A 33 3.19 -14.64 -2.73
N GLY A 34 3.28 -14.55 -1.40
CA GLY A 34 2.21 -14.94 -0.50
C GLY A 34 0.95 -14.07 -0.63
N VAL A 35 1.09 -12.75 -0.86
CA VAL A 35 -0.08 -11.88 -1.11
C VAL A 35 -0.74 -12.24 -2.43
N ASN A 36 0.02 -12.45 -3.51
CA ASN A 36 -0.56 -12.87 -4.79
C ASN A 36 -1.27 -14.23 -4.68
N GLU A 37 -0.69 -15.19 -3.96
CA GLU A 37 -1.32 -16.50 -3.71
C GLU A 37 -2.64 -16.34 -2.93
N LEU A 38 -2.62 -15.69 -1.77
CA LEU A 38 -3.81 -15.50 -0.92
C LEU A 38 -4.95 -14.79 -1.65
N LEU A 39 -4.64 -13.75 -2.42
CA LEU A 39 -5.65 -13.01 -3.18
C LEU A 39 -6.18 -13.81 -4.39
N THR A 40 -5.34 -14.64 -5.00
CA THR A 40 -5.78 -15.57 -6.06
C THR A 40 -6.73 -16.63 -5.50
N GLU A 41 -6.37 -17.27 -4.40
CA GLU A 41 -7.20 -18.28 -3.72
C GLU A 41 -8.54 -17.70 -3.24
N SER A 42 -8.54 -16.44 -2.83
CA SER A 42 -9.75 -15.70 -2.42
C SER A 42 -10.63 -15.27 -3.61
N GLY A 43 -10.19 -15.51 -4.84
CA GLY A 43 -10.88 -15.06 -6.06
C GLY A 43 -10.97 -13.54 -6.14
N ILE A 44 -9.96 -12.84 -5.64
CA ILE A 44 -9.78 -11.38 -5.71
C ILE A 44 -8.97 -11.02 -6.95
N LEU A 45 -7.84 -11.70 -7.16
CA LEU A 45 -7.13 -11.67 -8.44
C LEU A 45 -7.90 -12.54 -9.44
N LEU A 46 -8.20 -11.97 -10.60
CA LEU A 46 -9.05 -12.59 -11.61
C LEU A 46 -8.20 -13.15 -12.76
N GLU A 47 -8.69 -14.22 -13.38
CA GLU A 47 -8.07 -14.81 -14.58
C GLU A 47 -6.60 -15.24 -14.40
N GLY A 48 -6.18 -15.54 -13.16
CA GLY A 48 -4.79 -15.87 -12.84
C GLY A 48 -3.82 -14.70 -12.95
N ASP A 49 -4.36 -13.47 -12.96
CA ASP A 49 -3.55 -12.26 -12.97
C ASP A 49 -2.85 -12.03 -11.62
N THR A 50 -1.87 -11.15 -11.62
CA THR A 50 -1.03 -10.83 -10.45
C THR A 50 -0.61 -9.37 -10.49
N PHE A 51 -0.23 -8.81 -9.34
CA PHE A 51 0.36 -7.47 -9.30
C PHE A 51 1.63 -7.40 -10.15
N LYS A 52 1.69 -6.43 -11.06
CA LYS A 52 2.83 -6.26 -12.00
C LYS A 52 3.93 -5.39 -11.41
N ASN A 53 3.53 -4.38 -10.64
CA ASN A 53 4.42 -3.45 -9.98
C ASN A 53 4.18 -3.52 -8.47
N VAL A 54 5.24 -3.85 -7.75
CA VAL A 54 5.27 -3.78 -6.28
C VAL A 54 6.41 -2.84 -5.90
N TYR A 55 6.08 -1.81 -5.14
CA TYR A 55 7.05 -0.82 -4.69
C TYR A 55 7.40 -1.04 -3.22
N VAL A 56 8.68 -0.91 -2.90
CA VAL A 56 9.19 -0.98 -1.53
C VAL A 56 9.55 0.43 -1.09
N PHE A 57 9.11 0.83 0.10
CA PHE A 57 9.54 2.09 0.69
C PHE A 57 9.61 2.00 2.21
N GLU A 58 10.55 2.72 2.79
CA GLU A 58 10.64 2.90 4.24
C GLU A 58 9.93 4.21 4.63
N ASN A 59 9.12 4.15 5.68
CA ASN A 59 8.57 5.34 6.33
C ASN A 59 8.40 5.09 7.83
N GLU A 60 8.86 6.02 8.66
CA GLU A 60 8.76 5.96 10.13
C GLU A 60 9.37 4.69 10.75
N GLY A 61 10.44 4.15 10.14
CA GLY A 61 11.13 2.93 10.57
C GLY A 61 10.45 1.63 10.13
N LEU A 62 9.41 1.70 9.31
CA LEU A 62 8.69 0.56 8.78
C LEU A 62 8.99 0.36 7.29
N THR A 63 9.39 -0.86 6.93
CA THR A 63 9.39 -1.29 5.53
C THR A 63 7.95 -1.55 5.09
N ASN A 64 7.53 -0.93 3.99
CA ASN A 64 6.18 -1.03 3.46
C ASN A 64 6.22 -1.52 2.01
N LEU A 65 5.16 -2.22 1.59
CA LEU A 65 4.96 -2.67 0.23
C LEU A 65 3.70 -2.03 -0.35
N LEU A 66 3.83 -1.35 -1.49
CA LEU A 66 2.70 -0.88 -2.30
C LEU A 66 2.50 -1.84 -3.47
N PHE A 67 1.36 -2.52 -3.48
CA PHE A 67 0.87 -3.32 -4.59
C PHE A 67 0.05 -2.41 -5.52
N ASP A 68 0.63 -2.01 -6.65
CA ASP A 68 0.00 -1.14 -7.64
C ASP A 68 -1.14 -1.85 -8.36
N MET A 69 -2.32 -1.26 -8.35
CA MET A 69 -3.51 -1.87 -8.97
C MET A 69 -3.62 -1.59 -10.48
N ASP A 70 -2.75 -0.73 -11.04
CA ASP A 70 -2.73 -0.46 -12.48
C ASP A 70 -2.46 -1.72 -13.30
N ASP A 71 -3.26 -1.90 -14.36
CA ASP A 71 -3.18 -3.04 -15.28
C ASP A 71 -3.31 -4.43 -14.62
N VAL A 72 -4.03 -4.51 -13.49
CA VAL A 72 -4.34 -5.79 -12.80
C VAL A 72 -5.84 -6.08 -12.82
N LYS A 73 -6.21 -7.29 -13.23
CA LYS A 73 -7.59 -7.77 -13.19
C LYS A 73 -7.99 -8.16 -11.75
N LEU A 74 -8.81 -7.33 -11.12
CA LEU A 74 -9.18 -7.45 -9.71
C LEU A 74 -10.69 -7.36 -9.48
N ASP A 75 -11.19 -8.12 -8.50
CA ASP A 75 -12.45 -7.83 -7.82
C ASP A 75 -12.19 -6.82 -6.70
N VAL A 76 -12.32 -5.53 -7.02
CA VAL A 76 -12.04 -4.42 -6.10
C VAL A 76 -12.94 -4.45 -4.85
N GLY A 77 -14.18 -4.90 -5.00
CA GLY A 77 -15.12 -5.00 -3.88
C GLY A 77 -14.66 -6.05 -2.85
N LYS A 78 -14.23 -7.22 -3.32
CA LYS A 78 -13.64 -8.24 -2.44
C LYS A 78 -12.30 -7.79 -1.85
N LEU A 79 -11.45 -7.12 -2.64
CA LEU A 79 -10.17 -6.58 -2.14
C LEU A 79 -10.41 -5.59 -0.99
N ALA A 80 -11.41 -4.72 -1.11
CA ALA A 80 -11.78 -3.79 -0.04
C ALA A 80 -12.20 -4.52 1.24
N MET A 81 -13.02 -5.55 1.13
CA MET A 81 -13.43 -6.37 2.27
C MET A 81 -12.24 -7.14 2.87
N TRP A 82 -11.37 -7.69 2.04
CA TRP A 82 -10.14 -8.36 2.48
C TRP A 82 -9.26 -7.40 3.28
N ARG A 83 -8.98 -6.20 2.75
CA ARG A 83 -8.18 -5.16 3.41
C ARG A 83 -8.73 -4.82 4.80
N ILE A 84 -10.04 -4.68 4.95
CA ILE A 84 -10.68 -4.39 6.24
C ILE A 84 -10.50 -5.56 7.21
N ASN A 85 -10.75 -6.78 6.76
CA ASN A 85 -10.69 -7.98 7.60
C ASN A 85 -9.26 -8.32 8.05
N THR A 86 -8.26 -8.03 7.23
CA THR A 86 -6.85 -8.35 7.51
C THR A 86 -6.03 -7.16 8.04
N HIS A 87 -6.67 -6.01 8.26
CA HIS A 87 -5.98 -4.77 8.65
C HIS A 87 -5.11 -4.94 9.90
N GLN A 88 -5.58 -5.65 10.92
CA GLN A 88 -4.79 -5.89 12.15
C GLN A 88 -3.54 -6.73 11.92
N GLN A 89 -3.52 -7.57 10.88
CA GLN A 89 -2.40 -8.46 10.57
C GLN A 89 -1.37 -7.80 9.66
N PHE A 90 -1.83 -7.02 8.66
CA PHE A 90 -0.96 -6.50 7.60
C PHE A 90 -0.86 -4.97 7.56
N GLY A 91 -1.60 -4.25 8.39
CA GLY A 91 -1.66 -2.79 8.36
C GLY A 91 -2.20 -2.23 7.04
N GLY A 92 -3.04 -3.02 6.34
CA GLY A 92 -3.49 -2.75 4.99
C GLY A 92 -4.25 -1.43 4.85
N THR A 93 -3.85 -0.58 3.91
CA THR A 93 -4.51 0.71 3.60
C THR A 93 -4.45 1.00 2.11
N TRP A 94 -5.34 1.88 1.63
CA TRP A 94 -5.24 2.39 0.25
C TRP A 94 -4.10 3.39 0.15
N LEU A 95 -3.52 3.53 -1.04
CA LEU A 95 -2.48 4.51 -1.32
C LEU A 95 -3.02 5.92 -1.09
N SER A 96 -4.21 6.23 -1.62
CA SER A 96 -4.88 7.52 -1.39
C SER A 96 -5.08 7.82 0.10
N ASP A 97 -5.63 6.86 0.85
CA ASP A 97 -5.80 6.96 2.30
C ASP A 97 -4.46 7.17 3.02
N TYR A 98 -3.41 6.46 2.60
CA TYR A 98 -2.08 6.59 3.21
C TYR A 98 -1.50 7.98 2.99
N LEU A 99 -1.56 8.48 1.75
CA LEU A 99 -1.05 9.80 1.40
C LEU A 99 -1.76 10.91 2.19
N ALA A 100 -3.09 10.88 2.21
CA ALA A 100 -3.90 11.85 2.93
C ALA A 100 -3.62 11.81 4.45
N ASN A 101 -3.63 10.62 5.05
CA ASN A 101 -3.52 10.50 6.50
C ASN A 101 -2.08 10.73 7.03
N LYS A 102 -1.07 10.24 6.31
CA LYS A 102 0.32 10.31 6.77
C LYS A 102 1.00 11.62 6.40
N PHE A 103 0.61 12.25 5.30
CA PHE A 103 1.33 13.40 4.78
C PHE A 103 0.50 14.67 4.75
N GLU A 104 -0.76 14.63 4.31
CA GLU A 104 -1.57 15.86 4.24
C GLU A 104 -2.07 16.26 5.63
N MET A 105 -2.80 15.36 6.32
CA MET A 105 -3.30 15.63 7.66
C MET A 105 -2.17 15.81 8.70
N GLY A 106 -1.04 15.11 8.50
CA GLY A 106 0.14 15.26 9.34
C GLY A 106 0.85 16.62 9.16
N GLU A 107 0.84 17.19 7.96
CA GLU A 107 1.38 18.53 7.68
C GLU A 107 0.45 19.62 8.23
N GLU A 108 -0.88 19.47 8.10
CA GLU A 108 -1.86 20.39 8.69
C GLU A 108 -1.77 20.47 10.23
N LEU A 109 -1.65 19.32 10.89
CA LEU A 109 -1.48 19.26 12.35
C LEU A 109 -0.19 19.93 12.81
N LYS A 110 0.92 19.76 12.08
CA LYS A 110 2.18 20.46 12.40
C LYS A 110 2.05 21.96 12.20
N SER A 111 1.46 22.39 11.08
CA SER A 111 1.25 23.81 10.78
C SER A 111 0.35 24.51 11.80
N SER A 112 -0.66 23.82 12.35
CA SER A 112 -1.55 24.39 13.37
C SER A 112 -0.94 24.48 14.78
N MET A 113 0.16 23.76 15.03
CA MET A 113 0.86 23.76 16.31
C MET A 113 2.05 24.73 16.35
N GLU A 114 2.45 25.29 15.20
CA GLU A 114 3.46 26.34 15.12
C GLU A 114 2.81 27.70 15.45
N PRO A 115 3.32 28.47 16.44
CA PRO A 115 2.78 29.78 16.74
C PRO A 115 2.97 30.71 15.54
N GLU A 116 1.91 31.41 15.14
CA GLU A 116 1.98 32.49 14.15
C GLU A 116 2.99 33.55 14.65
N LEU A 117 4.08 33.73 13.89
CA LEU A 117 5.16 34.69 14.14
C LEU A 117 4.74 36.13 13.80
#